data_AF-A0A2S4YDP3-F1
#
_entry.id   AF-A0A2S4YDP3-F1
#
_cell.length_a   1.000
_cell.length_b   1.000
_cell.length_c   1.000
_cell.angle_alpha   90.00
_cell.angle_beta   90.00
_cell.angle_gamma   90.00
#
_symmetry.space_group_name_H-M   'P 1'
#
loop_
_entity.id
_entity.type
_entity.pdbx_description
1 polymer ?
#
loop_
_entity_poly.entity_id
_entity_poly.type
_entity_poly.pdbx_seq_one_letter_code
_entity_poly.pdbx_strand_id
1 'polypeptide(L)' 'MTEHRDDEEFYKRDRPAHPTLEEDRPRGGKAKAPAKYRGSWSMVAIIVVIVLLIVLGIALFP' A
#
# COMPACT_ATOMS: atom_id res chain seq x y z
N MET A 1 -22.51 -14.30 -3.17
CA MET A 1 -21.42 -13.30 -3.24
C MET A 1 -20.35 -13.86 -4.16
N THR A 2 -20.63 -13.85 -5.46
CA THR A 2 -19.80 -14.44 -6.52
C THR A 2 -19.83 -13.47 -7.69
N GLU A 3 -19.16 -12.35 -7.53
CA GLU A 3 -19.14 -11.31 -8.57
C GLU A 3 -17.80 -10.59 -8.47
N HIS A 4 -16.76 -11.20 -9.05
CA HIS A 4 -15.48 -10.58 -9.43
C HIS A 4 -14.77 -11.44 -10.49
N ARG A 5 -15.52 -12.12 -11.37
CA ARG A 5 -14.91 -12.82 -12.52
C ARG A 5 -14.85 -11.95 -13.77
N ASP A 6 -15.68 -10.92 -13.87
CA ASP A 6 -15.90 -10.23 -15.14
C ASP A 6 -15.23 -8.86 -15.23
N ASP A 7 -14.90 -8.18 -14.11
CA ASP A 7 -14.31 -6.84 -14.16
C ASP A 7 -12.98 -6.85 -14.93
N GLU A 8 -12.10 -7.79 -14.61
CA GLU A 8 -10.79 -7.87 -15.25
C GLU A 8 -10.88 -8.33 -16.71
N GLU A 9 -11.90 -9.12 -17.07
CA GLU A 9 -12.13 -9.61 -18.43
C GLU A 9 -12.76 -8.51 -19.32
N PHE A 10 -13.67 -7.72 -18.74
CA PHE A 10 -14.28 -6.55 -19.37
C PHE A 10 -13.23 -5.51 -19.77
N TYR A 11 -12.29 -5.18 -18.87
CA TYR A 11 -11.21 -4.23 -19.17
C TYR A 11 -10.09 -4.79 -20.06
N LYS A 12 -10.07 -6.10 -20.37
CA LYS A 12 -9.10 -6.72 -21.28
C LYS A 12 -9.58 -6.73 -22.73
N ARG A 13 -10.89 -6.86 -22.95
CA ARG A 13 -11.47 -7.07 -24.29
C ARG A 13 -11.29 -5.89 -25.24
N ASP A 14 -11.31 -4.66 -24.73
CA ASP A 14 -11.20 -3.43 -25.54
C ASP A 14 -9.76 -2.87 -25.59
N ARG A 15 -8.77 -3.56 -25.03
CA ARG A 15 -7.39 -3.08 -25.09
C ARG A 15 -6.78 -3.37 -26.47
N PRO A 16 -6.13 -2.37 -27.10
CA PRO A 16 -5.39 -2.60 -28.34
C PRO A 16 -4.23 -3.57 -28.09
N ALA A 17 -3.78 -4.26 -29.15
CA ALA A 17 -2.67 -5.21 -29.09
C ALA A 17 -1.37 -4.62 -28.53
N HIS A 18 -1.20 -3.29 -28.63
CA HIS A 18 -0.12 -2.52 -28.04
C HIS A 18 -0.69 -1.46 -27.09
N PRO A 19 -1.08 -1.84 -25.86
CA PRO A 19 -1.69 -0.91 -24.90
C PRO A 19 -0.68 0.04 -24.25
N THR A 20 0.60 -0.09 -24.60
CA THR A 20 1.69 0.74 -24.10
C THR A 20 2.48 1.26 -25.30
N LEU A 21 2.12 2.45 -25.79
CA LEU A 21 2.90 3.16 -26.80
C LEU A 21 3.99 4.00 -26.11
N GLU A 22 5.14 4.16 -26.75
CA GLU A 22 6.21 5.01 -26.21
C GLU A 22 5.79 6.48 -26.14
N GLU A 23 4.85 6.88 -26.99
CA GLU A 23 4.21 8.19 -27.02
C GLU A 23 3.22 8.40 -25.87
N ASP A 24 2.69 7.30 -25.32
CA ASP A 24 1.69 7.28 -24.24
C ASP A 24 2.35 7.28 -22.85
N ARG A 25 3.68 7.35 -22.81
CA ARG A 25 4.41 7.67 -21.58
C ARG A 25 3.85 8.99 -21.02
N PRO A 26 3.56 9.07 -19.72
CA PRO A 26 3.14 10.32 -19.10
C PRO A 26 4.11 11.43 -19.52
N ARG A 27 3.60 12.58 -19.99
CA ARG A 27 4.41 13.81 -20.12
C ARG A 27 4.79 14.26 -18.71
N GLY A 28 5.76 13.56 -18.10
CA GLY A 28 6.10 13.68 -16.69
C GLY A 28 6.16 12.33 -15.97
N GLY A 29 7.30 11.64 -16.07
CA GLY A 29 7.75 10.69 -15.07
C GLY A 29 7.35 9.23 -15.26
N LYS A 30 8.35 8.35 -15.30
CA LYS A 30 8.19 6.89 -15.20
C LYS A 30 7.35 6.53 -13.98
N ALA A 31 6.59 5.43 -14.04
CA ALA A 31 5.92 4.86 -12.89
C ALA A 31 6.91 4.76 -11.73
N LYS A 32 6.68 5.53 -10.66
CA LYS A 32 7.50 5.44 -9.45
C LYS A 32 7.33 4.02 -8.92
N ALA A 33 8.45 3.36 -8.62
CA ALA A 33 8.41 2.11 -7.86
C ALA A 33 7.49 2.32 -6.65
N PRO A 34 6.63 1.35 -6.31
CA PRO A 34 5.75 1.49 -5.16
C PRO A 34 6.61 1.87 -3.97
N ALA A 35 6.26 2.98 -3.31
CA ALA A 35 6.99 3.44 -2.14
C ALA A 35 6.99 2.30 -1.13
N LYS A 36 8.12 1.60 -1.00
CA LYS A 36 8.29 0.50 -0.06
C LYS A 36 8.16 1.14 1.32
N TYR A 37 6.97 1.04 1.91
CA TYR A 37 6.61 1.66 3.17
C TYR A 37 7.49 1.05 4.26
N ARG A 38 8.64 1.68 4.54
CA ARG A 38 9.49 1.36 5.70
C ARG A 38 8.81 1.73 7.02
N GLY A 39 7.65 2.40 6.96
CA GLY A 39 6.91 2.95 8.11
C GLY A 39 6.21 1.93 9.00
N SER A 40 6.03 0.66 8.56
CA SER A 40 5.39 -0.35 9.41
C SER A 40 6.19 -0.63 10.69
N TRP A 41 7.52 -0.62 10.61
CA TRP A 41 8.40 -0.84 11.77
C TRP A 41 8.41 0.35 12.74
N SER A 42 8.28 1.58 12.23
CA SER A 42 8.17 2.77 13.07
C SER A 42 6.88 2.77 13.89
N MET A 43 5.76 2.36 13.29
CA MET A 43 4.48 2.25 14.01
C MET A 43 4.55 1.18 15.11
N VAL A 44 5.17 0.02 14.83
CA VAL A 44 5.38 -1.04 15.83
C VAL A 44 6.24 -0.53 16.98
N ALA A 45 7.34 0.18 16.71
CA ALA A 45 8.19 0.74 17.75
C ALA A 45 7.43 1.74 18.65
N ILE A 46 6.57 2.59 18.09
CA ILE A 46 5.75 3.54 18.85
C ILE A 46 4.78 2.79 19.78
N ILE A 47 4.07 1.78 19.26
CA ILE A 47 3.13 0.99 20.06
C ILE A 47 3.85 0.30 21.22
N VAL A 48 5.02 -0.30 20.98
CA VAL A 48 5.81 -0.96 22.02
C VAL A 48 6.18 0.02 23.13
N VAL A 49 6.63 1.24 22.80
CA VAL A 49 6.98 2.27 23.79
C VAL A 49 5.77 2.67 24.64
N ILE A 50 4.61 2.88 24.01
CA ILE A 50 3.38 3.26 24.73
C ILE A 50 2.97 2.17 25.72
N VAL A 51 2.97 0.91 25.31
CA VAL A 51 2.65 -0.23 26.19
C VAL A 51 3.61 -0.28 27.38
N LEU A 52 4.91 -0.07 27.14
CA LEU A 52 5.93 -0.10 28.17
C LEU A 52 5.74 1.02 29.21
N LEU A 53 5.35 2.23 28.77
CA LEU A 53 5.01 3.34 29.66
C LEU A 53 3.77 3.05 30.51
N ILE A 54 2.74 2.45 29.93
CA ILE A 54 1.51 2.09 30.66
C ILE A 54 1.84 1.06 31.75
N VAL A 55 2.56 -0.01 31.40
CA VAL A 55 2.96 -1.05 32.37
C VAL A 55 3.81 -0.46 33.48
N LEU A 56 4.78 0.41 33.14
CA LEU A 56 5.63 1.08 34.14
C LEU A 56 4.80 1.99 35.06
N GLY A 57 3.85 2.74 34.49
CA GLY A 57 2.93 3.59 35.25
C GLY A 57 2.12 2.78 36.27
N ILE A 58 1.51 1.67 35.83
CA ILE A 58 0.75 0.76 36.70
C ILE A 58 1.65 0.14 37.77
N ALA A 59 2.88 -0.24 37.42
CA ALA A 59 3.81 -0.86 38.37
C ALA A 59 4.32 0.12 39.44
N LEU A 60 4.54 1.39 39.07
CA LEU A 60 5.01 2.44 39.99
C LEU A 60 3.87 3.07 40.80
N PHE A 61 2.65 3.10 40.25
CA PHE A 61 1.46 3.69 40.83
C PHE A 61 0.27 2.72 40.69
N PRO A 62 0.21 1.66 41.52
CA PRO A 62 -0.90 0.70 41.49
C PRO A 62 -2.23 1.31 41.95
#